data_AF-A0A349BPL9-F1
#
_entry.id   AF-A0A349BPL9-F1
#
_cell.length_a   1.000
_cell.length_b   1.000
_cell.length_c   1.000
_cell.angle_alpha   90.00
_cell.angle_beta   90.00
_cell.angle_gamma   90.00
#
_symmetry.space_group_name_H-M   'P 1'
#
loop_
_entity.id
_entity.type
_entity.pdbx_description
1 polymer ?
#
loop_
_entity_poly.entity_id
_entity_poly.type
_entity_poly.pdbx_seq_one_letter_code
_entity_poly.pdbx_strand_id
1 'polypeptide(L)'
;MYMVVVSPEARLQRVEILAFYEPEEYLPNKRWFNQFHGKVLNEGLWPKREISAVSGATLSVNGITSEVRKVLSIFSLKVIKKGVM
;
A
#
# COMPACT_ATOMS: atom_id res chain seq x y z
N MET A 1 -7.12 0.39 10.01
CA MET A 1 -7.41 1.64 9.28
C MET A 1 -6.10 2.29 8.90
N TYR A 2 -5.95 2.62 7.62
CA TYR A 2 -4.71 3.13 7.06
C TYR A 2 -4.96 4.44 6.34
N MET A 3 -3.97 5.33 6.38
CA MET A 3 -3.88 6.49 5.51
C MET A 3 -2.80 6.24 4.48
N VAL A 4 -3.16 6.32 3.20
CA VAL A 4 -2.25 6.13 2.08
C VAL A 4 -2.03 7.48 1.41
N VAL A 5 -0.80 7.98 1.45
CA VAL A 5 -0.41 9.24 0.86
C VAL A 5 0.10 8.98 -0.56
N VAL A 6 -0.51 9.62 -1.55
CA VAL A 6 -0.24 9.42 -2.97
C VAL A 6 0.09 10.76 -3.62
N SER A 7 1.12 10.79 -4.48
CA SER A 7 1.48 11.98 -5.27
C SER A 7 0.47 12.24 -6.40
N PRO A 8 0.46 13.44 -7.01
CA PRO A 8 -0.39 13.74 -8.17
C PRO A 8 -0.19 12.79 -9.36
N GLU A 9 0.95 12.11 -9.46
CA GLU A 9 1.32 11.14 -10.51
C GLU A 9 0.98 9.69 -10.13
N ALA A 10 0.10 9.46 -9.14
CA ALA A 10 -0.28 8.13 -8.67
C ALA A 10 0.89 7.29 -8.09
N ARG A 11 1.86 7.94 -7.45
CA ARG A 11 2.97 7.27 -6.76
C ARG A 11 2.78 7.27 -5.26
N LEU A 12 3.01 6.13 -4.61
CA LEU A 12 2.98 6.03 -3.16
C LEU A 12 4.07 6.88 -2.53
N GLN A 13 3.68 7.70 -1.55
CA GLN A 13 4.59 8.50 -0.74
C GLN A 13 4.74 7.88 0.65
N ARG A 14 3.62 7.46 1.25
CA ARG A 14 3.62 6.92 2.62
C ARG A 14 2.39 6.08 2.89
N VAL A 15 2.52 5.15 3.83
CA VAL A 15 1.40 4.41 4.42
C VAL A 15 1.50 4.58 5.93
N GLU A 16 0.45 5.11 6.54
CA GLU A 16 0.35 5.32 7.98
C GLU A 16 -0.77 4.46 8.56
N ILE A 17 -0.51 3.85 9.71
CA ILE A 17 -1.52 3.11 10.47
C ILE A 17 -2.21 4.10 11.40
N LEU A 18 -3.53 4.24 11.25
CA LEU A 18 -4.35 5.08 12.14
C LEU A 18 -5.00 4.27 13.26
N ALA A 19 -5.34 3.01 12.97
CA ALA A 19 -5.87 2.06 13.94
C ALA A 19 -5.55 0.63 13.48
N PHE A 20 -5.18 -0.24 14.41
CA PHE A 20 -4.91 -1.65 14.15
C PHE A 20 -5.71 -2.49 15.14
N TYR A 21 -6.54 -3.40 14.62
CA TYR A 21 -7.50 -4.19 15.40
C TYR A 21 -7.12 -5.67 15.45
N GLU A 22 -5.83 -5.96 15.38
CA GLU A 22 -5.23 -7.29 15.50
C GLU A 22 -4.14 -7.22 16.59
N PRO A 23 -3.69 -8.36 17.14
CA PRO A 23 -2.56 -8.40 18.07
C PRO A 23 -1.33 -7.66 17.52
N GLU A 24 -0.66 -6.86 18.37
CA GLU A 24 0.48 -6.02 17.96
C GLU A 24 1.63 -6.83 17.34
N GLU A 25 1.78 -8.10 17.70
CA GLU A 25 2.76 -9.02 17.10
C GLU A 25 2.59 -9.22 15.58
N TYR A 26 1.39 -8.98 15.05
CA TYR A 26 1.12 -9.03 13.60
C TYR A 26 1.33 -7.69 12.90
N LEU A 27 1.59 -6.62 13.64
CA LEU A 27 1.83 -5.30 13.07
C LEU A 27 3.22 -5.27 12.41
N PRO A 28 3.32 -5.04 11.08
CA PRO A 28 4.62 -4.85 10.47
C PRO A 28 5.34 -3.64 11.06
N ASN A 29 6.66 -3.74 11.23
CA ASN A 29 7.44 -2.62 11.75
C ASN A 29 7.52 -1.46 10.75
N LYS A 30 7.95 -0.28 11.21
CA LYS A 30 8.08 0.93 10.38
C LYS A 30 8.94 0.71 9.12
N ARG A 31 10.01 -0.07 9.22
CA ARG A 31 10.90 -0.36 8.07
C ARG A 31 10.18 -1.14 6.98
N TRP A 32 9.26 -2.03 7.35
CA TRP A 32 8.46 -2.78 6.41
C TRP A 32 7.60 -1.84 5.53
N PHE A 33 7.07 -0.74 6.08
CA PHE A 33 6.30 0.22 5.30
C PHE A 33 7.13 1.01 4.26
N ASN A 34 8.45 1.14 4.47
CA ASN A 34 9.31 1.87 3.54
C ASN A 34 9.36 1.25 2.13
N GLN A 35 9.05 -0.04 2.00
CA GLN A 35 9.03 -0.69 0.70
C GLN A 35 7.93 -0.14 -0.23
N PHE A 36 6.89 0.50 0.31
CA PHE A 36 5.84 1.11 -0.51
C PHE A 36 6.26 2.43 -1.16
N HIS A 37 7.29 3.10 -0.63
CA HIS A 37 7.69 4.42 -1.11
C HIS A 37 8.07 4.38 -2.60
N GLY A 38 7.50 5.29 -3.38
CA GLY A 38 7.73 5.43 -4.82
C GLY A 38 7.04 4.38 -5.70
N LYS A 39 6.41 3.35 -5.12
CA LYS A 39 5.73 2.31 -5.91
C LYS A 39 4.48 2.86 -6.62
N VAL A 40 4.20 2.29 -7.78
CA VAL A 40 2.99 2.52 -8.59
C VAL A 40 2.14 1.25 -8.63
N LEU A 41 0.89 1.37 -9.06
CA LEU A 41 0.05 0.20 -9.28
C LEU A 41 0.61 -0.61 -10.45
N ASN A 42 0.98 -1.86 -10.19
CA ASN A 42 1.44 -2.81 -11.19
C ASN A 42 1.07 -4.25 -10.75
N GLU A 43 1.42 -5.22 -11.57
CA GLU A 43 1.24 -6.65 -11.24
C GLU A 43 2.17 -7.14 -10.12
N GLY A 44 3.30 -6.46 -9.90
CA GLY A 44 4.29 -6.83 -8.88
C GLY A 44 3.95 -6.38 -7.46
N LEU A 45 3.08 -5.38 -7.27
CA LEU A 45 2.70 -4.80 -5.98
C LEU A 45 1.79 -5.76 -5.19
N TRP A 46 2.35 -6.89 -4.78
CA TRP A 46 1.70 -7.94 -4.01
C TRP A 46 2.71 -8.64 -3.09
N PRO A 47 2.26 -9.27 -1.99
CA PRO A 47 3.12 -10.11 -1.16
C PRO A 47 3.73 -11.26 -1.98
N LYS A 48 4.94 -11.69 -1.60
CA LYS A 48 5.76 -12.70 -2.33
C LYS A 48 6.20 -12.27 -3.73
N ARG A 49 5.92 -11.03 -4.13
CA ARG A 49 6.48 -10.38 -5.32
C ARG A 49 7.34 -9.22 -4.86
N GLU A 50 6.89 -7.99 -5.08
CA GLU A 50 7.62 -6.80 -4.66
C GLU A 50 7.41 -6.42 -3.18
N ILE A 51 6.46 -7.06 -2.49
CA ILE A 51 6.20 -6.84 -1.07
C ILE A 51 6.70 -8.03 -0.25
N SER A 52 7.60 -7.74 0.69
CA SER A 52 8.15 -8.72 1.62
C SER A 52 7.07 -9.25 2.56
N ALA A 53 7.10 -10.55 2.86
CA ALA A 53 6.24 -11.12 3.88
C ALA A 53 6.70 -10.72 5.30
N VAL A 54 5.82 -10.88 6.27
CA VAL A 54 6.13 -10.82 7.71
C VAL A 54 5.69 -12.15 8.31
N SER A 55 6.59 -12.81 9.05
CA SER A 55 6.32 -14.11 9.67
C SER A 55 5.10 -14.01 10.59
N GLY A 56 4.18 -14.98 10.52
CA GLY A 56 2.94 -14.98 11.32
C GLY A 56 1.87 -13.96 10.88
N ALA A 57 2.24 -12.91 10.15
CA ALA A 57 1.35 -11.78 9.81
C ALA A 57 0.86 -11.81 8.36
N THR A 58 0.57 -12.99 7.82
CA THR A 58 0.13 -13.15 6.42
C THR A 58 -1.15 -12.36 6.14
N LEU A 59 -2.13 -12.39 7.05
CA LEU A 59 -3.40 -11.69 6.86
C LEU A 59 -3.20 -10.17 6.88
N SER A 60 -2.45 -9.64 7.85
CA SER A 60 -2.17 -8.21 7.99
C SER A 60 -1.40 -7.68 6.78
N VAL A 61 -0.38 -8.41 6.30
CA VAL A 61 0.38 -8.05 5.10
C VAL A 61 -0.51 -8.01 3.84
N ASN A 62 -1.39 -9.00 3.66
CA ASN A 62 -2.32 -9.02 2.53
C ASN A 62 -3.35 -7.88 2.63
N GLY A 63 -3.91 -7.64 3.82
CA GLY A 63 -4.88 -6.57 4.07
C GLY A 63 -4.30 -5.18 3.79
N ILE A 64 -3.11 -4.88 4.33
CA ILE A 64 -2.41 -3.62 4.07
C ILE A 64 -2.13 -3.46 2.57
N THR A 65 -1.60 -4.49 1.92
CA THR A 65 -1.25 -4.41 0.50
C THR A 65 -2.48 -4.21 -0.37
N SER A 66 -3.60 -4.88 -0.06
CA SER A 66 -4.87 -4.74 -0.76
C SER A 66 -5.42 -3.30 -0.65
N GLU A 67 -5.40 -2.70 0.54
CA GLU A 67 -5.85 -1.32 0.74
C GLU A 67 -4.98 -0.32 -0.03
N VAL A 68 -3.66 -0.50 -0.02
CA VAL A 68 -2.72 0.31 -0.81
C VAL A 68 -3.04 0.25 -2.30
N ARG A 69 -3.22 -0.96 -2.84
CA ARG A 69 -3.59 -1.16 -4.26
C ARG A 69 -4.94 -0.55 -4.60
N LYS A 70 -5.93 -0.66 -3.70
CA LYS A 70 -7.27 -0.08 -3.89
C LYS A 70 -7.18 1.44 -4.03
N VAL A 71 -6.46 2.11 -3.13
CA VAL A 71 -6.27 3.57 -3.18
C VAL A 71 -5.56 3.98 -4.47
N LEU A 72 -4.48 3.30 -4.85
CA LEU A 72 -3.78 3.58 -6.11
C LEU A 72 -4.67 3.36 -7.34
N SER A 73 -5.51 2.32 -7.35
CA SER A 73 -6.44 2.06 -8.45
C SER A 73 -7.43 3.21 -8.62
N ILE A 74 -8.02 3.68 -7.52
CA ILE A 74 -8.94 4.82 -7.53
C ILE A 74 -8.23 6.09 -8.02
N PHE A 75 -7.01 6.34 -7.55
CA PHE A 75 -6.26 7.54 -7.92
C PHE A 75 -5.78 7.52 -9.39
N SER A 76 -5.35 6.36 -9.90
CA SER A 76 -4.94 6.20 -11.30
C SER A 76 -6.07 6.52 -12.28
N LEU A 77 -7.34 6.23 -11.94
CA LEU A 77 -8.48 6.64 -12.76
C LEU A 77 -8.57 8.17 -12.93
N LYS A 78 -8.23 8.93 -11.88
CA LYS A 78 -8.18 10.40 -11.94
C LYS A 78 -7.03 10.88 -12.84
N VAL A 79 -5.87 10.23 -12.79
CA VAL A 79 -4.72 10.56 -13.65
C VAL A 79 -5.04 10.30 -15.11
N ILE A 80 -5.67 9.17 -15.44
CA ILE A 80 -6.10 8.84 -16.81
C ILE A 80 -7.02 9.93 -17.38
N LYS A 81 -7.97 10.44 -16.58
CA LYS A 81 -8.86 11.54 -17.01
C LYS A 81 -8.14 12.87 -17.26
N LYS A 82 -7.00 13.12 -16.61
CA LYS A 82 -6.19 14.32 -16.86
C LYS A 82 -5.37 14.24 -18.15
N GLY A 83 -5.09 13.04 -18.65
CA GLY A 83 -4.39 12.79 -19.92
C GLY A 83 -5.29 12.71 -21.15
N VAL A 84 -6.60 12.84 -20.97
CA VAL A 84 -7.60 12.97 -22.04
C VAL A 84 -8.21 14.37 -21.93
N MET A 85 -7.43 15.37 -22.28
CA MET A 85 -7.88 16.73 -22.62
C MET A 85 -6.92 17.30 -23.65
#